data_AF-A0ABD6RK14-F1
#
_entry.id   AF-A0ABD6RK14-F1
#
_cell.length_a   1.000
_cell.length_b   1.000
_cell.length_c   1.000
_cell.angle_alpha   90.00
_cell.angle_beta   90.00
_cell.angle_gamma   90.00
#
_symmetry.space_group_name_H-M   'P 1'
#
loop_
_entity.id
_entity.type
_entity.pdbx_description
1 polymer ?
#
loop_
_entity_poly.entity_id
_entity_poly.type
_entity_poly.pdbx_seq_one_letter_code
_entity_poly.pdbx_strand_id
1 'polypeptide(L)'
;MSDASYYQGLANQESQNYNQAITQKGVVDEKITRLETAKTDLSTQIESFQTDIIDALEKIKGEDESQFKGDRKTKYTEKYEATNTAATTNKTSHDTNLTDIANKIAELQTESENLQATANTAYTNMLNYQTMANNASS
;
A
#
# COMPACT_ATOMS: atom_id res chain seq x y z
N MET A 1 23.12 -38.21 22.38
CA MET A 1 21.74 -37.76 22.12
C MET A 1 21.01 -38.90 21.45
N SER A 2 19.77 -39.20 21.84
CA SER A 2 18.96 -40.17 21.10
C SER A 2 18.42 -39.51 19.83
N ASP A 3 18.18 -40.30 18.79
CA ASP A 3 17.57 -39.81 17.55
C ASP A 3 16.23 -39.10 17.82
N ALA A 4 15.46 -39.59 18.79
CA ALA A 4 14.25 -38.93 19.28
C ALA A 4 14.49 -37.50 19.79
N SER A 5 15.50 -37.31 20.64
CA SER A 5 15.84 -35.98 21.19
C SER A 5 16.33 -35.00 20.10
N TYR A 6 17.01 -35.53 19.08
CA TYR A 6 17.45 -34.74 17.93
C TYR A 6 16.27 -34.24 17.10
N TYR A 7 15.36 -35.14 16.70
CA TYR A 7 14.17 -34.76 15.93
C TYR A 7 13.23 -33.84 16.72
N GLN A 8 13.10 -34.02 18.03
CA GLN A 8 12.36 -33.09 18.88
C GLN A 8 12.97 -31.68 18.85
N GLY A 9 14.30 -31.57 18.84
CA GLY A 9 15.00 -30.30 18.69
C GLY A 9 14.68 -29.60 17.38
N LEU A 10 14.70 -30.34 16.26
CA LEU A 10 14.34 -29.82 14.95
C LEU A 10 12.86 -29.38 14.88
N ALA A 11 11.93 -30.17 15.44
CA ALA A 11 10.53 -29.78 15.53
C ALA A 11 10.34 -28.47 16.31
N ASN A 12 11.04 -28.31 17.44
CA ASN A 12 10.98 -27.08 18.23
C ASN A 12 11.52 -25.88 17.46
N GLN A 13 12.61 -26.05 16.70
CA GLN A 13 13.16 -24.99 15.85
C GLN A 13 12.14 -24.56 14.79
N GLU A 14 11.50 -25.51 14.12
CA GLU A 14 10.51 -25.20 13.08
C GLU A 14 9.23 -24.56 13.65
N SER A 15 8.85 -24.92 14.88
CA SER A 15 7.78 -24.22 15.60
C SER A 15 8.13 -22.74 15.84
N GLN A 16 9.38 -22.44 16.19
CA GLN A 16 9.84 -21.05 16.33
C GLN A 16 9.83 -20.31 15.00
N ASN A 17 10.33 -20.94 13.92
CA ASN A 17 10.31 -20.38 12.57
C ASN A 17 8.88 -20.05 12.11
N TYR A 18 7.93 -20.95 12.35
CA TYR A 18 6.51 -20.74 12.06
C TYR A 18 5.97 -19.51 12.79
N ASN A 19 6.16 -19.45 14.11
CA ASN A 19 5.64 -18.34 14.93
C ASN A 19 6.25 -17.00 14.52
N GLN A 20 7.54 -16.98 14.18
CA GLN A 20 8.20 -15.78 13.67
C GLN A 20 7.62 -15.31 12.34
N ALA A 21 7.43 -16.23 11.38
CA ALA A 21 6.87 -15.90 10.07
C ALA A 21 5.43 -15.36 10.17
N ILE A 22 4.58 -15.99 11.00
CA ILE A 22 3.20 -15.51 11.23
C ILE A 22 3.18 -14.14 11.92
N THR A 23 4.07 -13.92 12.89
CA THR A 23 4.16 -12.62 13.58
C THR A 23 4.56 -11.52 12.60
N GLN A 24 5.58 -11.76 11.78
CA GLN A 24 6.02 -10.81 10.75
C GLN A 24 4.92 -10.56 9.72
N LYS A 25 4.21 -11.62 9.29
CA LYS A 25 3.08 -11.50 8.38
C LYS A 25 2.00 -10.57 8.93
N GLY A 26 1.64 -10.72 10.21
CA GLY A 26 0.65 -9.85 10.85
C GLY A 26 1.03 -8.37 10.81
N VAL A 27 2.32 -8.04 10.99
CA VAL A 27 2.82 -6.66 10.87
C VAL A 27 2.72 -6.14 9.44
N VAL A 28 3.00 -6.98 8.43
CA VAL A 28 2.87 -6.62 7.01
C VAL A 28 1.39 -6.41 6.66
N ASP A 29 0.49 -7.29 7.10
CA ASP A 29 -0.95 -7.18 6.85
C ASP A 29 -1.52 -5.89 7.45
N GLU A 30 -1.10 -5.50 8.66
CA GLU A 30 -1.53 -4.25 9.28
C GLU A 30 -1.08 -3.02 8.45
N LYS A 31 0.13 -3.05 7.90
CA LYS A 31 0.61 -1.99 6.99
C LYS A 31 -0.24 -1.92 5.73
N ILE A 32 -0.62 -3.06 5.15
CA ILE A 32 -1.51 -3.12 3.98
C ILE A 32 -2.86 -2.46 4.32
N THR A 33 -3.48 -2.82 5.45
CA THR A 33 -4.77 -2.23 5.87
C THR A 33 -4.69 -0.71 6.00
N ARG A 34 -3.61 -0.19 6.60
CA ARG A 34 -3.40 1.26 6.74
C ARG A 34 -3.24 1.95 5.39
N LEU A 35 -2.51 1.33 4.46
CA LEU A 35 -2.32 1.87 3.11
C LEU A 35 -3.60 1.83 2.28
N GLU A 36 -4.42 0.77 2.38
CA GLU A 36 -5.72 0.71 1.68
C GLU A 36 -6.70 1.78 2.17
N THR A 37 -6.65 2.10 3.48
CA THR A 37 -7.42 3.23 4.04
C THR A 37 -6.93 4.55 3.45
N ALA A 38 -5.61 4.80 3.51
CA ALA A 38 -5.01 6.02 2.99
C ALA A 38 -5.25 6.20 1.47
N LYS A 39 -5.21 5.11 0.70
CA LYS A 39 -5.51 5.08 -0.72
C LYS A 39 -6.95 5.53 -0.99
N THR A 40 -7.91 4.99 -0.23
CA THR A 40 -9.32 5.36 -0.34
C THR A 40 -9.54 6.83 -0.02
N ASP A 41 -8.99 7.30 1.10
CA ASP A 41 -9.09 8.69 1.53
C ASP A 41 -8.47 9.66 0.50
N LEU A 42 -7.34 9.28 -0.09
CA LEU A 42 -6.67 10.08 -1.12
C LEU A 42 -7.47 10.10 -2.43
N SER A 43 -8.04 8.97 -2.86
CA SER A 43 -8.93 8.93 -4.03
C SER A 43 -10.12 9.87 -3.86
N THR A 44 -10.78 9.86 -2.70
CA THR A 44 -11.89 10.79 -2.42
C THR A 44 -11.42 12.24 -2.45
N GLN A 45 -10.26 12.56 -1.89
CA GLN A 45 -9.72 13.92 -1.94
C GLN A 45 -9.39 14.37 -3.37
N ILE A 46 -8.86 13.48 -4.21
CA ILE A 46 -8.60 13.76 -5.63
C ILE A 46 -9.91 14.04 -6.38
N GLU A 47 -10.96 13.25 -6.15
CA GLU A 47 -12.27 13.45 -6.76
C GLU A 47 -12.92 14.77 -6.34
N SER A 48 -12.87 15.10 -5.04
CA SER A 48 -13.31 16.40 -4.55
C SER A 48 -12.50 17.54 -5.15
N PHE A 49 -11.17 17.41 -5.24
CA PHE A 49 -10.32 18.44 -5.82
C PHE A 49 -10.60 18.66 -7.31
N GLN A 50 -10.85 17.58 -8.07
CA GLN A 50 -11.27 17.67 -9.47
C GLN A 50 -12.57 18.47 -9.58
N THR A 51 -13.60 18.10 -8.81
CA THR A 51 -14.93 18.69 -8.91
C THR A 51 -14.98 20.13 -8.40
N ASP A 52 -14.38 20.38 -7.24
CA ASP A 52 -14.54 21.65 -6.51
C ASP A 52 -13.56 22.72 -6.99
N ILE A 53 -12.40 22.33 -7.51
CA ILE A 53 -11.34 23.26 -7.92
C ILE A 53 -11.14 23.27 -9.43
N ILE A 54 -10.85 22.12 -10.04
CA ILE A 54 -10.50 22.08 -11.47
C ILE A 54 -11.72 22.40 -12.34
N ASP A 55 -12.86 21.74 -12.12
CA ASP A 55 -14.08 22.00 -12.89
C ASP A 55 -14.62 23.43 -12.63
N ALA A 56 -14.43 23.96 -11.43
CA ALA A 56 -14.77 25.35 -11.10
C ALA A 56 -13.89 26.35 -11.87
N LEU A 57 -12.58 26.08 -11.99
CA LEU A 57 -11.69 26.89 -12.81
C LEU A 57 -12.10 26.82 -14.29
N GLU A 58 -12.43 25.65 -14.82
CA GLU A 58 -12.92 25.53 -16.21
C GLU A 58 -14.20 26.34 -16.47
N LYS A 59 -15.14 26.34 -15.53
CA LYS A 59 -16.35 27.20 -15.61
C LYS A 59 -15.99 28.68 -15.63
N ILE A 60 -15.10 29.11 -14.74
CA ILE A 60 -14.61 30.50 -14.68
C ILE A 60 -13.90 30.90 -16.00
N LYS A 61 -13.17 29.97 -16.63
CA LYS A 61 -12.57 30.18 -17.96
C LYS A 61 -13.63 30.39 -19.03
N GLY A 62 -14.66 29.53 -19.05
CA GLY A 62 -15.74 29.55 -20.03
C GLY A 62 -16.72 30.73 -19.86
N GLU A 63 -16.84 31.27 -18.65
CA GLU A 63 -17.64 32.47 -18.37
C GLU A 63 -16.90 33.78 -18.75
N ASP A 64 -15.57 33.74 -18.97
CA ASP A 64 -14.75 34.92 -19.28
C ASP A 64 -14.28 35.02 -20.75
N GLU A 65 -15.21 34.98 -21.71
CA GLU A 65 -14.96 35.52 -23.05
C GLU A 65 -14.74 37.07 -23.05
N SER A 66 -14.64 37.65 -21.85
CA SER A 66 -14.10 38.94 -21.44
C SER A 66 -14.95 40.16 -21.78
N GLN A 67 -15.72 40.57 -20.76
CA GLN A 67 -16.15 41.96 -20.58
C GLN A 67 -14.98 42.86 -20.12
N PHE A 68 -13.84 42.26 -19.73
CA PHE A 68 -12.59 42.95 -19.40
C PHE A 68 -11.79 43.33 -20.65
N LYS A 69 -11.17 44.52 -20.63
CA LYS A 69 -10.36 45.05 -21.74
C LYS A 69 -8.97 45.50 -21.26
N GLY A 70 -8.01 45.52 -22.20
CA GLY A 70 -6.64 45.99 -21.96
C GLY A 70 -5.95 45.22 -20.84
N ASP A 71 -5.18 45.93 -20.01
CA ASP A 71 -4.37 45.37 -18.92
C ASP A 71 -5.16 44.48 -17.95
N ARG A 72 -6.46 44.77 -17.75
CA ARG A 72 -7.31 43.97 -16.85
C ARG A 72 -7.54 42.57 -17.40
N LYS A 73 -7.72 42.45 -18.72
CA LYS A 73 -7.83 41.15 -19.40
C LYS A 73 -6.51 40.39 -19.28
N THR A 74 -5.37 41.04 -19.56
CA THR A 74 -4.05 40.41 -19.43
C THR A 74 -3.81 39.88 -18.01
N LYS A 75 -4.04 40.71 -16.98
CA LYS A 75 -3.86 40.29 -15.58
C LYS A 75 -4.79 39.15 -15.18
N TYR A 76 -6.03 39.16 -15.66
CA TYR A 76 -6.96 38.06 -15.42
C TYR A 76 -6.43 36.77 -16.04
N THR A 77 -6.07 36.78 -17.33
CA THR A 77 -5.55 35.60 -18.03
C THR A 77 -4.30 35.04 -17.35
N GLU A 78 -3.35 35.91 -16.98
CA GLU A 78 -2.13 35.48 -16.25
C GLU A 78 -2.45 34.82 -14.91
N LYS A 79 -3.38 35.39 -14.13
CA LYS A 79 -3.78 34.82 -12.84
C LYS A 79 -4.55 33.53 -12.99
N TYR A 80 -5.42 33.44 -13.99
CA TYR A 80 -6.15 32.23 -14.34
C TYR A 80 -5.17 31.11 -14.68
N GLU A 81 -4.28 31.33 -15.64
CA GLU A 81 -3.32 30.31 -16.09
C GLU A 81 -2.38 29.88 -14.94
N ALA A 82 -1.86 30.82 -14.15
CA ALA A 82 -1.03 30.49 -13.00
C ALA A 82 -1.78 29.62 -11.96
N THR A 83 -3.04 29.95 -11.68
CA THR A 83 -3.87 29.18 -10.73
C THR A 83 -4.19 27.79 -11.29
N ASN A 84 -4.55 27.71 -12.58
CA ASN A 84 -4.85 26.47 -13.27
C ASN A 84 -3.64 25.53 -13.34
N THR A 85 -2.45 26.05 -13.66
CA THR A 85 -1.21 25.29 -13.64
C THR A 85 -0.90 24.77 -12.23
N ALA A 86 -1.05 25.61 -11.19
CA ALA A 86 -0.81 25.18 -9.82
C ALA A 86 -1.77 24.08 -9.37
N ALA A 87 -3.07 24.23 -9.68
CA ALA A 87 -4.09 23.25 -9.33
C ALA A 87 -3.88 21.91 -10.05
N THR A 88 -3.67 21.94 -11.38
CA THR A 88 -3.41 20.73 -12.17
C THR A 88 -2.13 20.02 -11.74
N THR A 89 -1.05 20.75 -11.46
CA THR A 89 0.20 20.19 -10.93
C THR A 89 -0.01 19.50 -9.58
N ASN A 90 -0.78 20.13 -8.68
CA ASN A 90 -1.10 19.53 -7.38
C ASN A 90 -1.90 18.23 -7.55
N LYS A 91 -2.93 18.24 -8.41
CA LYS A 91 -3.70 17.02 -8.71
C LYS A 91 -2.81 15.91 -9.26
N THR A 92 -1.94 16.21 -10.23
CA THR A 92 -0.99 15.23 -10.77
C THR A 92 -0.09 14.66 -9.68
N SER A 93 0.41 15.47 -8.75
CA SER A 93 1.19 14.98 -7.61
C SER A 93 0.40 14.01 -6.73
N HIS A 94 -0.90 14.27 -6.50
CA HIS A 94 -1.76 13.35 -5.76
C HIS A 94 -2.06 12.06 -6.55
N ASP A 95 -2.29 12.14 -7.86
CA ASP A 95 -2.47 10.96 -8.72
C ASP A 95 -1.19 10.07 -8.70
N THR A 96 -0.01 10.67 -8.70
CA THR A 96 1.27 9.95 -8.52
C THR A 96 1.34 9.29 -7.16
N ASN A 97 1.06 10.01 -6.07
CA ASN A 97 1.07 9.43 -4.72
C ASN A 97 0.07 8.26 -4.58
N LEU A 98 -1.10 8.35 -5.22
CA LEU A 98 -2.09 7.27 -5.23
C LEU A 98 -1.54 6.02 -5.91
N THR A 99 -0.84 6.20 -7.03
CA THR A 99 -0.16 5.13 -7.77
C THR A 99 0.95 4.50 -6.91
N ASP A 100 1.76 5.31 -6.24
CA ASP A 100 2.84 4.83 -5.37
C ASP A 100 2.30 4.02 -4.18
N ILE A 101 1.20 4.45 -3.57
CA ILE A 101 0.52 3.69 -2.51
C ILE A 101 0.04 2.34 -3.05
N ALA A 102 -0.59 2.32 -4.22
CA ALA A 102 -1.08 1.08 -4.84
C ALA A 102 0.07 0.10 -5.14
N ASN A 103 1.18 0.60 -5.68
CA ASN A 103 2.39 -0.21 -5.90
C ASN A 103 2.93 -0.75 -4.59
N LYS A 104 2.98 0.07 -3.53
CA LYS A 104 3.49 -0.37 -2.24
C LYS A 104 2.63 -1.45 -1.60
N ILE A 105 1.31 -1.38 -1.77
CA ILE A 105 0.39 -2.43 -1.34
C ILE A 105 0.71 -3.75 -2.07
N ALA A 106 0.90 -3.72 -3.39
CA ALA A 106 1.21 -4.93 -4.16
C ALA A 106 2.53 -5.60 -3.73
N GLU A 107 3.56 -4.79 -3.45
CA GLU A 107 4.83 -5.29 -2.88
C GLU A 107 4.61 -5.98 -1.53
N LEU A 108 3.86 -5.35 -0.63
CA LEU A 108 3.59 -5.89 0.70
C LEU A 108 2.70 -7.13 0.64
N GLN A 109 1.77 -7.22 -0.30
CA GLN A 109 0.97 -8.43 -0.54
C GLN A 109 1.88 -9.60 -0.94
N THR A 110 2.83 -9.37 -1.84
CA THR A 110 3.84 -10.37 -2.21
C THR A 110 4.69 -10.79 -1.00
N GLU A 111 5.12 -9.85 -0.16
CA GLU A 111 5.84 -10.14 1.09
C GLU A 111 5.00 -10.98 2.06
N SER A 112 3.73 -10.64 2.24
CA SER A 112 2.78 -11.36 3.09
C SER A 112 2.56 -12.81 2.63
N GLU A 113 2.42 -13.01 1.32
CA GLU A 113 2.29 -14.35 0.71
C GLU A 113 3.55 -15.19 0.91
N ASN A 114 4.73 -14.59 0.74
CA ASN A 114 6.01 -15.27 0.99
C ASN A 114 6.15 -15.68 2.45
N LEU A 115 5.79 -14.80 3.40
CA LEU A 115 5.80 -15.12 4.83
C LEU A 115 4.82 -16.25 5.16
N GLN A 116 3.65 -16.28 4.52
CA GLN A 116 2.69 -17.39 4.65
C GLN A 116 3.29 -18.70 4.13
N ALA A 117 3.98 -18.68 2.99
CA ALA A 117 4.65 -19.86 2.44
C ALA A 117 5.77 -20.37 3.35
N THR A 118 6.57 -19.47 3.94
CA THR A 118 7.58 -19.81 4.96
C THR A 118 6.93 -20.45 6.19
N ALA A 119 5.85 -19.87 6.71
CA ALA A 119 5.11 -20.44 7.83
C ALA A 119 4.60 -21.85 7.50
N ASN A 120 3.96 -22.04 6.35
CA ASN A 120 3.43 -23.35 5.94
C ASN A 120 4.54 -24.42 5.83
N THR A 121 5.71 -24.04 5.32
CA THR A 121 6.88 -24.91 5.21
C THR A 121 7.39 -25.32 6.59
N ALA A 122 7.60 -24.34 7.48
CA ALA A 122 8.04 -24.58 8.85
C ALA A 122 7.05 -25.49 9.61
N TYR A 123 5.75 -25.22 9.48
CA TYR A 123 4.71 -26.05 10.10
C TYR A 123 4.74 -27.51 9.60
N THR A 124 4.92 -27.70 8.29
CA THR A 124 5.04 -29.04 7.69
C THR A 124 6.27 -29.78 8.20
N ASN A 125 7.42 -29.09 8.24
CA ASN A 125 8.66 -29.66 8.76
C ASN A 125 8.54 -30.03 10.24
N MET A 126 7.91 -29.16 11.05
CA MET A 126 7.65 -29.41 12.46
C MET A 126 6.89 -30.74 12.66
N LEU A 127 5.80 -30.96 11.91
CA LEU A 127 5.01 -32.20 12.01
C LEU A 127 5.81 -33.44 11.57
N ASN A 128 6.61 -33.31 10.50
CA ASN A 128 7.47 -34.39 10.04
C ASN A 128 8.50 -34.78 11.12
N TYR A 129 9.15 -33.80 11.73
CA TYR A 129 10.13 -34.05 12.79
C TYR A 129 9.48 -34.60 14.07
N GLN A 130 8.29 -34.14 14.45
CA GLN A 130 7.53 -34.75 15.56
C GLN A 130 7.24 -36.23 15.30
N THR A 131 6.85 -36.57 14.06
CA THR A 131 6.60 -37.96 13.67
C THR A 131 7.87 -38.81 13.76
N MET A 132 9.01 -38.29 13.27
CA MET A 132 10.30 -38.97 13.37
C MET A 132 10.74 -39.16 14.83
N ALA A 133 10.53 -38.16 15.69
CA ALA A 133 10.85 -38.24 17.12
C ALA A 133 10.06 -39.35 17.82
N ASN A 134 8.76 -39.47 17.50
CA ASN A 134 7.90 -40.52 18.05
C ASN A 134 8.34 -41.91 17.61
N ASN A 135 8.67 -42.08 16.32
CA ASN A 135 9.14 -43.35 15.78
C ASN A 135 10.49 -43.76 16.38
N ALA A 136 11.40 -42.81 16.60
CA ALA A 136 12.71 -43.05 17.22
C ALA A 136 12.64 -43.28 18.75
N SER A 137 11.47 -43.06 19.36
CA SER A 137 11.21 -43.32 20.79
C SER A 137 10.53 -44.68 21.03
N SER A 138 10.12 -45.37 19.96
CA SER A 138 9.44 -46.67 19.98
C SER A 138 10.45 -47.81 19.89
#